data_AF-A0A950QPT7-F1
#
_entry.id   AF-A0A950QPT7-F1
#
_cell.length_a   1.000
_cell.length_b   1.000
_cell.length_c   1.000
_cell.angle_alpha   90.00
_cell.angle_beta   90.00
_cell.angle_gamma   90.00
#
_symmetry.space_group_name_H-M   'P 1'
#
loop_
_entity.id
_entity.type
_entity.pdbx_description
1 polymer ?
#
loop_
_entity_poly.entity_id
_entity_poly.type
_entity_poly.pdbx_seq_one_letter_code
_entity_poly.pdbx_strand_id
1 'polypeptide(L)'
;MAASHSDSYVLSTDSTFRSRVQAALITAAISIWNEAGSTAFHVQRVRYAAEIMNSPGTCAPLFANAVATDATCLSDATQGGTVALTSGNVAAQAALVSDVHMDNAISAQFNSFLVPF
;
A
#
# COMPACT_ATOMS: atom_id res chain seq x y z
N MET A 1 23.21 -1.48 -5.17
CA MET A 1 22.82 -2.54 -4.22
C MET A 1 21.42 -2.99 -4.62
N ALA A 2 21.03 -4.25 -4.49
CA ALA A 2 19.64 -4.61 -4.78
C ALA A 2 18.78 -4.25 -3.57
N ALA A 3 17.55 -3.78 -3.79
CA ALA A 3 16.60 -3.60 -2.70
C ALA A 3 16.37 -4.94 -1.99
N SER A 4 16.32 -4.91 -0.66
CA SER A 4 16.26 -6.09 0.20
C SER A 4 14.96 -6.17 0.98
N HIS A 5 14.66 -7.34 1.54
CA HIS A 5 13.55 -7.49 2.49
C HIS A 5 13.72 -6.61 3.74
N SER A 6 14.96 -6.28 4.12
CA SER A 6 15.22 -5.31 5.19
C SER A 6 14.71 -3.92 4.81
N ASP A 7 14.89 -3.50 3.56
CA ASP A 7 14.40 -2.20 3.08
C ASP A 7 12.87 -2.16 3.09
N SER A 8 12.21 -3.22 2.60
CA SER A 8 10.75 -3.36 2.67
C SER A 8 10.23 -3.31 4.11
N TYR A 9 10.90 -4.00 5.04
CA TYR A 9 10.52 -3.98 6.45
C TYR A 9 10.65 -2.56 7.03
N VAL A 10 11.80 -1.92 6.84
CA VAL A 10 12.04 -0.56 7.34
C VAL A 10 10.99 0.42 6.79
N LEU A 11 10.73 0.39 5.47
CA LEU A 11 9.72 1.22 4.83
C LEU A 11 8.32 0.97 5.40
N SER A 12 7.93 -0.30 5.54
CA SER A 12 6.61 -0.69 6.06
C SER A 12 6.36 -0.24 7.50
N THR A 13 7.42 0.02 8.27
CA THR A 13 7.33 0.46 9.67
C THR A 13 7.26 1.97 9.84
N ASP A 14 7.58 2.74 8.79
CA ASP A 14 7.55 4.19 8.83
C ASP A 14 6.11 4.73 8.95
N SER A 15 5.90 5.66 9.88
CA SER A 15 4.59 6.23 10.17
C SER A 15 4.06 7.13 9.05
N THR A 16 4.95 7.82 8.35
CA THR A 16 4.58 8.71 7.23
C THR A 16 4.13 7.87 6.05
N PHE A 17 4.89 6.83 5.71
CA PHE A 17 4.54 5.86 4.69
C PHE A 17 3.19 5.20 4.98
N ARG A 18 2.96 4.72 6.21
CA ARG A 18 1.67 4.14 6.62
C ARG A 18 0.50 5.12 6.48
N SER A 19 0.72 6.38 6.85
CA SER A 19 -0.31 7.43 6.71
C SER A 19 -0.68 7.68 5.25
N ARG A 20 0.31 7.65 4.35
CA ARG A 20 0.08 7.77 2.90
C ARG A 20 -0.67 6.56 2.35
N VAL A 21 -0.27 5.35 2.74
CA VAL A 21 -0.96 4.11 2.37
C VAL A 21 -2.41 4.13 2.86
N GLN A 22 -2.67 4.64 4.06
CA GLN A 22 -4.03 4.80 4.58
C GLN A 22 -4.86 5.76 3.71
N ALA A 23 -4.29 6.89 3.29
CA ALA A 23 -4.98 7.83 2.41
C ALA A 23 -5.29 7.20 1.04
N ALA A 24 -4.32 6.51 0.45
CA ALA A 24 -4.49 5.79 -0.81
C ALA A 24 -5.53 4.66 -0.71
N LEU A 25 -5.59 3.96 0.43
CA LEU A 25 -6.62 2.95 0.71
C LEU A 25 -8.02 3.54 0.74
N ILE A 26 -8.20 4.72 1.35
CA ILE A 26 -9.48 5.42 1.37
C ILE A 26 -9.90 5.78 -0.06
N THR A 27 -8.96 6.29 -0.86
CA THR A 27 -9.21 6.57 -2.28
C THR A 27 -9.63 5.32 -3.05
N ALA A 28 -8.90 4.21 -2.88
CA ALA A 28 -9.23 2.92 -3.50
C ALA A 28 -10.62 2.41 -3.09
N ALA A 29 -10.95 2.51 -1.80
CA ALA A 29 -12.27 2.14 -1.28
C ALA A 29 -13.39 2.96 -1.94
N ILE A 30 -13.21 4.28 -2.09
CA ILE A 30 -14.16 5.16 -2.81
C ILE A 30 -14.29 4.77 -4.28
N SER A 31 -13.17 4.43 -4.95
CA SER A 31 -13.20 4.01 -6.36
C SER A 31 -13.98 2.70 -6.57
N ILE A 32 -13.88 1.75 -5.63
CA ILE A 32 -14.61 0.47 -5.69
C ILE A 32 -16.13 0.67 -5.69
N TRP A 33 -16.64 1.67 -4.97
CA TRP A 33 -18.08 1.99 -5.01
C TRP A 33 -18.57 2.43 -6.39
N ASN A 34 -17.67 2.87 -7.26
CA ASN A 34 -17.97 3.36 -8.61
C ASN A 34 -17.58 2.38 -9.73
N GLU A 35 -17.07 1.19 -9.40
CA GLU A 35 -16.66 0.21 -10.41
C GLU A 35 -17.89 -0.53 -10.99
N ALA A 36 -17.72 -1.12 -12.18
CA ALA A 36 -18.81 -1.88 -12.81
C ALA A 36 -19.17 -3.11 -11.96
N GLY A 37 -20.47 -3.39 -11.81
CA GLY A 37 -20.94 -4.56 -11.05
C GLY A 37 -20.51 -5.92 -11.63
N SER A 38 -20.03 -5.96 -12.87
CA SER A 38 -19.41 -7.13 -13.50
C SER A 38 -17.96 -7.38 -13.06
N THR A 39 -17.37 -6.49 -12.25
CA THR A 39 -16.01 -6.65 -11.72
C THR A 39 -15.93 -7.89 -10.84
N ALA A 40 -14.85 -8.66 -10.99
CA ALA A 40 -14.64 -9.87 -10.19
C ALA A 40 -14.71 -9.56 -8.69
N PHE A 41 -15.48 -10.34 -7.95
CA PHE A 41 -15.69 -10.18 -6.51
C PHE A 41 -16.27 -8.82 -6.09
N HIS A 42 -17.00 -8.12 -6.96
CA HIS A 42 -17.50 -6.77 -6.67
C HIS A 42 -18.24 -6.67 -5.32
N VAL A 43 -19.14 -7.60 -5.01
CA VAL A 43 -19.88 -7.59 -3.73
C VAL A 43 -18.94 -7.70 -2.53
N GLN A 44 -17.94 -8.58 -2.59
CA GLN A 44 -16.93 -8.72 -1.54
C GLN A 44 -16.04 -7.48 -1.44
N ARG A 45 -15.64 -6.92 -2.58
CA ARG A 45 -14.83 -5.69 -2.66
C ARG A 45 -15.54 -4.50 -2.04
N VAL A 46 -16.83 -4.31 -2.34
CA VAL A 46 -17.65 -3.23 -1.74
C VAL A 46 -17.80 -3.42 -0.23
N ARG A 47 -18.03 -4.65 0.25
CA ARG A 47 -18.08 -4.95 1.70
C ARG A 47 -16.75 -4.62 2.38
N TYR A 48 -15.64 -5.05 1.79
CA TYR A 48 -14.32 -4.78 2.36
C TYR A 48 -13.95 -3.29 2.28
N ALA A 49 -14.31 -2.60 1.20
CA ALA A 49 -14.17 -1.15 1.09
C ALA A 49 -14.96 -0.43 2.20
N ALA A 50 -16.17 -0.88 2.51
CA ALA A 50 -16.93 -0.34 3.63
C ALA A 50 -16.24 -0.58 4.99
N GLU A 51 -15.63 -1.74 5.20
CA GLU A 51 -14.85 -2.04 6.41
C GLU A 51 -13.63 -1.10 6.54
N ILE A 52 -12.86 -0.93 5.45
CA ILE A 52 -11.74 0.00 5.38
C ILE A 52 -12.19 1.42 5.72
N MET A 53 -13.34 1.87 5.21
CA MET A 53 -13.88 3.21 5.51
C MET A 53 -14.30 3.38 6.98
N ASN A 54 -14.72 2.30 7.66
CA ASN A 54 -15.07 2.34 9.09
C ASN A 54 -13.84 2.30 10.00
N SER A 55 -12.75 1.66 9.58
CA SER A 55 -11.53 1.50 10.40
C SER A 55 -10.27 1.47 9.53
N PRO A 56 -9.90 2.59 8.88
CA PRO A 56 -8.80 2.60 7.93
C PRO A 56 -7.44 2.32 8.59
N GLY A 57 -7.28 2.72 9.85
CA GLY A 57 -6.06 2.50 10.63
C GLY A 57 -5.74 1.04 10.93
N THR A 58 -6.72 0.13 10.92
CA THR A 58 -6.47 -1.31 11.14
C THR A 58 -5.97 -1.99 9.86
N CYS A 59 -6.39 -1.51 8.69
CA CYS A 59 -5.97 -2.06 7.40
C CYS A 59 -4.64 -1.48 6.90
N ALA A 60 -4.32 -0.23 7.28
CA ALA A 60 -3.13 0.46 6.80
C ALA A 60 -1.81 -0.30 7.05
N PRO A 61 -1.55 -0.93 8.22
CA PRO A 61 -0.31 -1.71 8.42
C PRO A 61 -0.21 -2.93 7.49
N LEU A 62 -1.33 -3.59 7.19
CA LEU A 62 -1.35 -4.78 6.31
C LEU A 62 -1.00 -4.39 4.88
N PHE A 63 -1.62 -3.33 4.37
CA PHE A 63 -1.31 -2.82 3.05
C PHE A 63 0.07 -2.15 2.99
N ALA A 64 0.54 -1.52 4.07
CA ALA A 64 1.89 -0.95 4.09
C ALA A 64 2.96 -2.03 3.91
N ASN A 65 2.75 -3.23 4.47
CA ASN A 65 3.63 -4.37 4.20
C ASN A 65 3.58 -4.77 2.72
N ALA A 66 2.38 -4.88 2.14
CA ALA A 66 2.22 -5.26 0.74
C ALA A 66 2.83 -4.23 -0.23
N VAL A 67 2.55 -2.94 -0.04
CA VAL A 67 3.08 -1.83 -0.85
C VAL A 67 4.60 -1.73 -0.69
N ALA A 68 5.16 -1.91 0.51
CA ALA A 68 6.61 -1.87 0.70
C ALA A 68 7.35 -3.05 0.04
N THR A 69 6.64 -4.13 -0.31
CA THR A 69 7.19 -5.25 -1.09
C THR A 69 6.96 -5.11 -2.60
N ASP A 70 6.16 -4.15 -3.03
CA ASP A 70 5.98 -3.86 -4.46
C ASP A 70 7.30 -3.34 -5.06
N ALA A 71 7.69 -3.89 -6.21
CA ALA A 71 8.98 -3.61 -6.82
C ALA A 71 9.13 -2.14 -7.25
N THR A 72 8.04 -1.49 -7.68
CA THR A 72 8.07 -0.09 -8.12
C THR A 72 8.16 0.85 -6.92
N CYS A 73 7.36 0.59 -5.87
CA CYS A 73 7.42 1.36 -4.62
C CYS A 73 8.77 1.24 -3.93
N LEU A 74 9.32 0.02 -3.87
CA LEU A 74 10.62 -0.22 -3.25
C LEU A 74 11.76 0.36 -4.08
N SER A 75 11.65 0.34 -5.42
CA SER A 75 12.60 1.00 -6.31
C SER A 75 12.60 2.52 -6.10
N ASP A 76 11.42 3.15 -5.95
CA ASP A 76 11.33 4.58 -5.64
C ASP A 76 12.03 4.89 -4.30
N ALA A 77 11.69 4.15 -3.26
CA ALA A 77 12.22 4.36 -1.91
C ALA A 77 13.72 4.10 -1.81
N THR A 78 14.27 3.17 -2.60
CA THR A 78 15.71 2.86 -2.61
C THR A 78 16.48 3.62 -3.69
N GLN A 79 15.81 4.50 -4.44
CA GLN A 79 16.36 5.18 -5.62
C GLN A 79 17.04 4.17 -6.58
N GLY A 80 16.30 3.16 -7.00
CA GLY A 80 16.77 2.07 -7.85
C GLY A 80 17.82 1.18 -7.17
N GLY A 81 17.75 1.02 -5.85
CA GLY A 81 18.72 0.24 -5.07
C GLY A 81 20.06 0.93 -4.81
N THR A 82 20.16 2.23 -5.06
CA THR A 82 21.40 2.99 -4.77
C THR A 82 21.48 3.41 -3.30
N VAL A 83 20.34 3.51 -2.62
CA VAL A 83 20.22 3.92 -1.21
C VAL A 83 19.56 2.81 -0.40
N ALA A 84 20.25 2.29 0.62
CA ALA A 84 19.63 1.41 1.62
C ALA A 84 18.75 2.21 2.58
N LEU A 85 17.65 1.60 2.99
CA LEU A 85 16.77 2.16 4.01
C LEU A 85 17.26 1.80 5.39
N THR A 86 17.26 2.81 6.25
CA THR A 86 17.61 2.74 7.66
C THR A 86 16.61 3.56 8.44
N SER A 87 16.53 3.36 9.76
CA SER A 87 15.71 4.22 10.62
C SER A 87 16.08 5.71 10.54
N GLY A 88 17.31 6.05 10.12
CA GLY A 88 17.78 7.43 10.00
C GLY A 88 17.37 8.14 8.71
N ASN A 89 17.03 7.43 7.65
CA ASN A 89 16.67 8.03 6.35
C ASN A 89 15.29 7.62 5.82
N VAL A 90 14.60 6.67 6.46
CA VAL A 90 13.33 6.11 5.96
C VAL A 90 12.27 7.17 5.72
N ALA A 91 12.14 8.20 6.56
CA ALA A 91 11.14 9.25 6.36
C ALA A 91 11.35 10.03 5.05
N ALA A 92 12.62 10.33 4.70
CA ALA A 92 12.95 11.00 3.45
C ALA A 92 12.75 10.07 2.24
N GLN A 93 13.12 8.80 2.37
CA GLN A 93 12.95 7.80 1.31
C GLN A 93 11.48 7.44 1.07
N ALA A 94 10.67 7.35 2.12
CA ALA A 94 9.23 7.14 2.04
C ALA A 94 8.51 8.24 1.28
N ALA A 95 9.03 9.48 1.29
CA ALA A 95 8.49 10.60 0.52
C ALA A 95 8.75 10.47 -0.99
N LEU A 96 9.72 9.65 -1.40
CA LEU A 96 10.03 9.43 -2.82
C LEU A 96 9.10 8.44 -3.50
N VAL A 97 8.44 7.56 -2.74
CA VAL A 97 7.44 6.63 -3.28
C VAL A 97 6.33 7.44 -3.93
N SER A 98 6.10 7.24 -5.22
CA SER A 98 5.05 7.96 -5.93
C SER A 98 3.66 7.48 -5.54
N ASP A 99 2.68 8.39 -5.54
CA ASP A 99 1.28 8.03 -5.27
C ASP A 99 0.76 7.04 -6.33
N VAL A 100 1.16 7.20 -7.61
CA VAL A 100 0.79 6.27 -8.69
C VAL A 100 1.28 4.85 -8.43
N HIS A 101 2.52 4.67 -8.00
CA HIS A 101 3.03 3.33 -7.68
C HIS A 101 2.31 2.74 -6.46
N MET A 102 2.02 3.56 -5.45
CA MET A 102 1.27 3.15 -4.27
C MET A 102 -0.17 2.70 -4.62
N ASP A 103 -0.87 3.49 -5.43
CA ASP A 103 -2.23 3.18 -5.87
C ASP A 103 -2.28 1.89 -6.71
N ASN A 104 -1.30 1.71 -7.61
CA ASN A 104 -1.17 0.49 -8.40
C ASN A 104 -0.91 -0.74 -7.52
N ALA A 105 -0.01 -0.62 -6.54
CA ALA A 105 0.30 -1.70 -5.60
C ALA A 105 -0.93 -2.07 -4.73
N ILE A 106 -1.66 -1.08 -4.22
CA ILE A 106 -2.90 -1.30 -3.47
C ILE A 106 -3.94 -2.01 -4.34
N SER A 107 -4.17 -1.50 -5.56
CA SER A 107 -5.14 -2.07 -6.49
C SER A 107 -4.82 -3.54 -6.82
N ALA A 108 -3.55 -3.85 -7.07
CA ALA A 108 -3.08 -5.20 -7.36
C ALA A 108 -3.28 -6.17 -6.18
N GLN A 109 -3.15 -5.69 -4.95
CA GLN A 109 -3.21 -6.52 -3.74
C GLN A 109 -4.58 -6.51 -3.05
N PHE A 110 -5.50 -5.65 -3.46
CA PHE A 110 -6.79 -5.48 -2.78
C PHE A 110 -7.55 -6.81 -2.64
N ASN A 111 -7.56 -7.62 -3.70
CA ASN A 111 -8.25 -8.90 -3.70
C ASN A 111 -7.58 -9.96 -2.81
N SER A 112 -6.28 -9.83 -2.53
CA SER A 112 -5.53 -10.74 -1.66
C SER A 112 -6.00 -10.70 -0.20
N PHE A 113 -6.67 -9.61 0.20
CA PHE A 113 -7.18 -9.41 1.55
C PHE A 113 -8.69 -9.64 1.67
N LEU A 114 -9.36 -10.08 0.60
CA LEU A 114 -10.77 -10.48 0.66
C LEU A 114 -10.86 -11.83 1.37
N VAL A 115 -11.12 -11.82 2.67
CA VAL A 115 -11.32 -13.05 3.44
C VAL A 115 -12.76 -13.54 3.20
N PRO A 116 -12.97 -14.81 2.81
CA PRO A 116 -14.31 -15.39 2.81
C PRO A 116 -14.75 -15.57 4.27
N PHE A 117 -15.81 -14.86 4.67
CA PHE A 117 -16.52 -15.10 5.92
C PHE A 117 -17.53 -16.23 5.75
#